data_AF-A0A812TAA6-F1
#
_entry.id   AF-A0A812TAA6-F1
#
_cell.length_a   1.000
_cell.length_b   1.000
_cell.length_c   1.000
_cell.angle_alpha   90.00
_cell.angle_beta   90.00
_cell.angle_gamma   90.00
#
_symmetry.space_group_name_H-M   'P 1'
#
loop_
_entity.id
_entity.type
_entity.pdbx_description
1 polymer ?
#
loop_
_entity_poly.entity_id
_entity_poly.type
_entity_poly.pdbx_seq_one_letter_code
_entity_poly.pdbx_strand_id
1 'polypeptide(L)'
;ALRDGQLVPIVFASAKTGAGIDKLLHFTASLLPSPLEGNPRPFVRGEESFTTEFDADKPVLAHVFRVTTDPFSAAMAKLQEEDPCFVMERIAATGETVLRGLGELHLRVVLEKLQSHYGIELLTAPPKVAYKETITSHAEGHCRHKKQTGGAGQFGEVYLRVTPLPVDHPTGFEFVNSTVGGSIPKQFMPAIEKGVRQALDEGVVAGYPMIGVRVEVYDGKHHDVDSKEIAFITAGRKAFVEAVRKAAPALLEPFVEVEVTAPSRYLGDITSDLSTHRGRVNDSA
;
A
#
# COMPACT_ATOMS: atom_id res chain seq x y z
N ALA A 1 -50.26 21.52 25.37
CA ALA A 1 -50.81 20.86 24.17
C ALA A 1 -49.73 20.12 23.35
N LEU A 2 -48.84 20.83 22.64
CA LEU A 2 -47.74 20.21 21.87
C LEU A 2 -46.71 19.48 22.76
N ARG A 3 -46.31 20.11 23.88
CA ARG A 3 -45.38 19.54 24.87
C ARG A 3 -45.94 18.32 25.60
N ASP A 4 -47.26 18.29 25.76
CA ASP A 4 -48.00 17.22 26.43
C ASP A 4 -48.47 16.12 25.45
N GLY A 5 -48.04 16.19 24.18
CA GLY A 5 -48.34 15.18 23.15
C GLY A 5 -49.79 15.16 22.66
N GLN A 6 -50.62 16.13 23.06
CA GLN A 6 -52.05 16.17 22.72
C GLN A 6 -52.32 16.66 21.30
N LEU A 7 -51.32 17.24 20.63
CA LEU A 7 -51.45 17.80 19.30
C LEU A 7 -50.16 17.54 18.50
N VAL A 8 -50.28 16.77 17.41
CA VAL A 8 -49.15 16.45 16.51
C VAL A 8 -49.39 17.15 15.17
N PRO A 9 -48.77 18.32 14.95
CA PRO A 9 -48.94 19.08 13.72
C PRO A 9 -48.15 18.43 12.58
N ILE A 10 -48.79 18.29 11.43
CA ILE A 10 -48.16 17.81 10.20
C ILE A 10 -47.93 19.02 9.30
N VAL A 11 -46.67 19.29 8.96
CA VAL A 11 -46.28 20.36 8.05
C VAL A 11 -45.66 19.76 6.80
N PHE A 12 -46.29 19.98 5.64
CA PHE A 12 -45.75 19.57 4.35
C PHE A 12 -44.78 20.65 3.84
N ALA A 13 -43.53 20.26 3.61
CA ALA A 13 -42.51 21.15 3.07
C ALA A 13 -41.63 20.43 2.03
N SER A 14 -41.13 21.18 1.06
CA SER A 14 -40.22 20.71 0.01
C SER A 14 -39.01 21.62 -0.09
N ALA A 15 -37.83 21.10 0.22
CA ALA A 15 -36.58 21.85 0.10
C ALA A 15 -36.19 22.14 -1.36
N LYS A 16 -36.66 21.32 -2.31
CA LYS A 16 -36.34 21.46 -3.73
C LYS A 16 -37.15 22.56 -4.41
N THR A 17 -38.40 22.74 -4.00
CA THR A 17 -39.33 23.71 -4.62
C THR A 17 -39.60 24.93 -3.74
N GLY A 18 -39.16 24.92 -2.48
CA GLY A 18 -39.43 25.97 -1.49
C GLY A 18 -40.85 25.93 -0.92
N ALA A 19 -41.73 25.06 -1.43
CA ALA A 19 -43.11 24.99 -0.99
C ALA A 19 -43.21 24.61 0.50
N GLY A 20 -43.96 25.40 1.28
CA GLY A 20 -44.23 25.13 2.69
C GLY A 20 -43.08 25.41 3.65
N ILE A 21 -41.94 25.89 3.17
CA ILE A 21 -40.77 26.20 4.00
C ILE A 21 -41.05 27.38 4.93
N ASP A 22 -41.70 28.44 4.43
CA ASP A 22 -42.17 29.59 5.19
C ASP A 22 -43.15 29.20 6.30
N LYS A 23 -44.10 28.29 6.03
CA LYS A 23 -45.01 27.74 7.05
C LYS A 23 -44.28 26.86 8.07
N LEU A 24 -43.30 26.07 7.63
CA LEU A 24 -42.44 25.28 8.50
C LEU A 24 -41.60 26.17 9.42
N LEU A 25 -41.01 27.25 8.89
CA LEU A 25 -40.21 28.20 9.66
C LEU A 25 -41.07 28.96 10.66
N HIS A 26 -42.25 29.41 10.25
CA HIS A 26 -43.19 30.06 11.16
C HIS A 26 -43.66 29.11 12.27
N PHE A 27 -44.01 27.87 11.92
CA PHE A 27 -44.34 26.82 12.89
C PHE A 27 -43.18 26.59 13.88
N THR A 28 -41.95 26.46 13.36
CA THR A 28 -40.74 26.24 14.15
C THR A 28 -40.51 27.39 15.12
N ALA A 29 -40.58 28.64 14.65
CA ALA A 29 -40.31 29.82 15.46
C ALA A 29 -41.40 30.09 16.51
N SER A 30 -42.66 29.74 16.22
CA SER A 30 -43.80 30.06 17.08
C SER A 30 -44.22 28.94 18.02
N LEU A 31 -43.94 27.68 17.69
CA LEU A 31 -44.53 26.52 18.38
C LEU A 31 -43.52 25.49 18.86
N LEU A 32 -42.27 25.49 18.37
CA LEU A 32 -41.23 24.64 18.95
C LEU A 32 -40.62 25.33 20.17
N PRO A 33 -40.28 24.57 21.22
CA PRO A 33 -39.63 25.13 22.39
C PRO A 33 -38.27 25.72 21.98
N SER A 34 -37.97 26.90 22.50
CA SER A 34 -36.65 27.50 22.32
C SER A 34 -35.57 26.56 22.89
N PRO A 35 -34.36 26.50 22.31
CA PRO A 35 -33.23 25.79 22.92
C PRO A 35 -32.93 26.26 24.35
N LEU A 36 -33.32 27.49 24.70
CA LEU A 36 -33.23 28.05 26.06
C LEU A 36 -34.32 27.55 27.01
N GLU A 37 -35.41 26.98 26.46
CA GLU A 37 -36.52 26.39 27.22
C GLU A 37 -36.37 24.86 27.40
N GLY A 38 -35.35 24.27 26.79
CA GLY A 38 -34.98 22.87 26.99
C GLY A 38 -34.41 22.68 28.39
N ASN A 39 -34.81 21.61 29.08
CA ASN A 39 -34.21 21.27 30.37
C ASN A 39 -32.71 21.03 30.16
N PRO A 40 -31.80 21.82 30.76
CA PRO A 40 -30.37 21.59 30.64
C PRO A 40 -30.08 20.21 31.23
N ARG A 41 -29.56 19.30 30.40
CA ARG A 41 -29.16 17.98 30.88
C ARG A 41 -27.93 18.16 31.77
N PRO A 42 -27.89 17.58 32.98
CA PRO A 42 -26.74 17.72 33.85
C PRO A 42 -25.53 17.05 33.21
N PHE A 43 -24.37 17.67 33.37
CA PHE A 43 -23.09 17.05 33.11
C PHE A 43 -22.85 15.96 34.15
N VAL A 44 -22.18 14.88 33.77
CA VAL A 44 -21.93 13.74 34.66
C VAL A 44 -20.43 13.56 34.81
N ARG A 45 -19.94 13.50 36.05
CA ARG A 45 -18.56 13.16 36.38
C ARG A 45 -18.57 11.94 37.30
N GLY A 46 -18.33 10.76 36.73
CA GLY A 46 -18.48 9.50 37.47
C GLY A 46 -19.96 9.20 37.71
N GLU A 47 -20.38 9.11 38.97
CA GLU A 47 -21.78 8.92 39.37
C GLU A 47 -22.49 10.24 39.75
N GLU A 48 -21.75 11.36 39.84
CA GLU A 48 -22.30 12.66 40.22
C GLU A 48 -22.78 13.46 39.00
N SER A 49 -24.03 13.93 39.07
CA SER A 49 -24.62 14.83 38.09
C SER A 49 -24.53 16.28 38.57
N PHE A 50 -24.01 17.20 37.76
CA PHE A 50 -23.92 18.62 38.07
C PHE A 50 -24.37 19.49 36.89
N THR A 51 -24.89 20.67 37.17
CA THR A 51 -25.22 21.67 36.16
C THR A 51 -24.16 22.78 36.19
N THR A 52 -23.90 23.38 35.04
CA THR A 52 -22.97 24.51 34.93
C THR A 52 -23.51 25.50 33.90
N GLU A 53 -23.26 26.78 34.15
CA GLU A 53 -23.68 27.88 33.27
C GLU A 53 -22.53 28.26 32.34
N PHE A 54 -22.90 28.72 31.13
CA PHE A 54 -21.93 29.17 30.15
C PHE A 54 -21.19 30.42 30.69
N ASP A 55 -19.87 30.32 30.80
CA ASP A 55 -18.98 31.40 31.27
C ASP A 55 -17.70 31.38 30.43
N ALA A 56 -17.42 32.51 29.77
CA ALA A 56 -16.28 32.64 28.86
C ALA A 56 -14.94 32.71 29.59
N ASP A 57 -14.94 33.03 30.89
CA ASP A 57 -13.73 33.17 31.71
C ASP A 57 -13.37 31.87 32.47
N LYS A 58 -14.20 30.82 32.34
CA LYS A 58 -13.97 29.51 32.97
C LYS A 58 -13.22 28.54 32.04
N PRO A 59 -12.51 27.53 32.59
CA PRO A 59 -11.82 26.52 31.80
C PRO A 59 -12.77 25.74 30.87
N VAL A 60 -12.29 25.38 29.68
CA VAL A 60 -13.05 24.59 28.68
C VAL A 60 -13.56 23.28 29.29
N LEU A 61 -14.87 23.07 29.23
CA LEU A 61 -15.55 21.92 29.85
C LEU A 61 -15.59 20.67 28.96
N ALA A 62 -15.64 20.82 27.63
CA ALA A 62 -15.71 19.69 26.70
C ALA A 62 -15.19 20.06 25.30
N HIS A 63 -14.59 19.08 24.60
CA HIS A 63 -14.29 19.15 23.18
C HIS A 63 -15.24 18.23 22.40
N VAL A 64 -15.96 18.78 21.43
CA VAL A 64 -16.68 17.99 20.41
C VAL A 64 -15.74 17.83 19.23
N PHE A 65 -15.26 16.61 18.98
CA PHE A 65 -14.46 16.29 17.80
C PHE A 65 -15.23 15.38 16.86
N ARG A 66 -15.08 15.63 15.56
CA ARG A 66 -15.58 14.77 14.50
C ARG A 66 -14.41 13.93 14.00
N VAL A 67 -14.50 12.61 14.14
CA VAL A 67 -13.52 11.69 13.54
C VAL A 67 -13.87 11.55 12.06
N THR A 68 -13.05 12.08 11.18
CA THR A 68 -13.17 11.86 9.73
C THR A 68 -12.51 10.53 9.40
N THR A 69 -13.32 9.47 9.39
CA THR A 69 -12.92 8.19 8.79
C THR A 69 -13.07 8.33 7.28
N ASP A 70 -12.10 7.84 6.51
CA ASP A 70 -12.20 7.77 5.05
C ASP A 70 -13.49 7.02 4.65
N PRO A 71 -14.42 7.66 3.92
CA PRO A 71 -15.70 7.04 3.57
C PRO A 71 -15.54 5.78 2.71
N PHE A 72 -14.43 5.67 1.97
CA PHE A 72 -14.12 4.49 1.16
C PHE A 72 -13.89 3.25 2.01
N SER A 73 -13.01 3.34 3.01
CA SER A 73 -12.68 2.20 3.88
C SER A 73 -13.91 1.64 4.61
N ALA A 74 -14.81 2.51 5.07
CA ALA A 74 -16.06 2.09 5.74
C ALA A 74 -17.07 1.46 4.76
N ALA A 75 -17.21 2.03 3.55
CA ALA A 75 -18.08 1.47 2.52
C ALA A 75 -17.60 0.09 2.03
N MET A 76 -16.27 -0.07 1.86
CA MET A 76 -15.65 -1.33 1.48
C MET A 76 -15.93 -2.42 2.52
N ALA A 77 -15.69 -2.13 3.81
CA ALA A 77 -15.93 -3.10 4.88
C ALA A 77 -17.39 -3.58 4.89
N LYS A 78 -18.35 -2.66 4.73
CA LYS A 78 -19.77 -2.99 4.68
C LYS A 78 -20.14 -3.82 3.44
N LEU A 79 -19.57 -3.51 2.27
CA LEU A 79 -19.80 -4.30 1.06
C LEU A 79 -19.21 -5.72 1.17
N GLN A 80 -18.07 -5.89 1.83
CA GLN A 80 -17.48 -7.21 2.09
C GLN A 80 -18.31 -8.02 3.09
N GLU A 81 -18.95 -7.37 4.07
CA GLU A 81 -19.90 -8.02 4.98
C GLU A 81 -21.19 -8.44 4.27
N GLU A 82 -21.68 -7.63 3.32
CA GLU A 82 -22.88 -7.92 2.53
C GLU A 82 -22.65 -9.01 1.46
N ASP A 83 -21.44 -9.04 0.86
CA ASP A 83 -21.08 -9.99 -0.20
C ASP A 83 -19.68 -10.62 0.05
N PRO A 84 -19.63 -11.86 0.57
CA PRO A 84 -18.38 -12.59 0.80
C PRO A 84 -17.57 -12.89 -0.48
N CYS A 85 -18.20 -12.81 -1.66
CA CYS A 85 -17.51 -13.05 -2.94
C CYS A 85 -16.77 -11.79 -3.44
N PHE A 86 -16.99 -10.64 -2.79
CA PHE A 86 -16.26 -9.41 -3.07
C PHE A 86 -15.07 -9.29 -2.11
N VAL A 87 -13.85 -9.31 -2.65
CA VAL A 87 -12.63 -9.26 -1.86
C VAL A 87 -11.79 -8.08 -2.30
N MET A 88 -11.38 -7.27 -1.33
CA MET A 88 -10.40 -6.21 -1.53
C MET A 88 -9.05 -6.65 -0.95
N GLU A 89 -8.00 -6.55 -1.75
CA GLU A 89 -6.63 -6.86 -1.33
C GLU A 89 -5.68 -5.75 -1.76
N ARG A 90 -4.72 -5.40 -0.90
CA ARG A 90 -3.65 -4.48 -1.27
C ARG A 90 -2.39 -5.27 -1.65
N ILE A 91 -1.97 -5.13 -2.91
CA ILE A 91 -0.77 -5.79 -3.42
C ILE A 91 0.45 -4.94 -3.03
N ALA A 92 1.30 -5.45 -2.14
CA ALA A 92 2.48 -4.72 -1.66
C ALA A 92 3.49 -4.39 -2.78
N ALA A 93 3.63 -5.28 -3.78
CA ALA A 93 4.58 -5.12 -4.88
C ALA A 93 4.22 -3.97 -5.83
N THR A 94 2.92 -3.74 -6.11
CA THR A 94 2.47 -2.68 -7.01
C THR A 94 1.96 -1.44 -6.26
N GLY A 95 1.68 -1.59 -4.96
CA GLY A 95 1.05 -0.57 -4.13
C GLY A 95 -0.44 -0.37 -4.41
N GLU A 96 -1.02 -1.17 -5.30
CA GLU A 96 -2.40 -1.04 -5.77
C GLU A 96 -3.38 -1.80 -4.87
N THR A 97 -4.59 -1.26 -4.74
CA THR A 97 -5.73 -1.95 -4.14
C THR A 97 -6.49 -2.65 -5.26
N VAL A 98 -6.48 -3.97 -5.25
CA VAL A 98 -7.14 -4.81 -6.24
C VAL A 98 -8.47 -5.32 -5.69
N LEU A 99 -9.52 -5.08 -6.47
CA LEU A 99 -10.87 -5.60 -6.21
C LEU A 99 -11.06 -6.90 -6.97
N ARG A 100 -11.44 -7.96 -6.25
CA ARG A 100 -11.75 -9.28 -6.80
C ARG A 100 -13.24 -9.54 -6.65
N GLY A 101 -13.83 -10.16 -7.67
CA GLY A 101 -15.23 -10.56 -7.70
C GLY A 101 -15.42 -11.76 -8.61
N LEU A 102 -16.66 -12.23 -8.70
CA LEU A 102 -17.05 -13.41 -9.49
C LEU A 102 -16.88 -13.21 -11.01
N GLY A 103 -16.85 -11.96 -11.47
CA GLY A 103 -16.69 -11.64 -12.88
C GLY A 103 -16.88 -10.16 -13.15
N GLU A 104 -16.74 -9.77 -14.42
CA GLU A 104 -16.80 -8.37 -14.84
C GLU A 104 -18.14 -7.70 -14.49
N LEU A 105 -19.26 -8.40 -14.71
CA LEU A 105 -20.59 -7.88 -14.39
C LEU A 105 -20.74 -7.64 -12.88
N HIS A 106 -20.23 -8.55 -12.06
CA HIS A 106 -20.28 -8.41 -10.61
C HIS A 106 -19.51 -7.14 -10.19
N LEU A 107 -18.27 -6.98 -10.66
CA LEU A 107 -17.48 -5.78 -10.35
C LEU A 107 -18.16 -4.49 -10.83
N ARG A 108 -18.78 -4.50 -12.02
CA ARG A 108 -19.51 -3.34 -12.55
C ARG A 108 -20.67 -2.91 -11.64
N VAL A 109 -21.47 -3.87 -11.15
CA VAL A 109 -22.58 -3.61 -10.23
C VAL A 109 -22.06 -3.06 -8.89
N VAL A 110 -20.94 -3.57 -8.39
CA VAL A 110 -20.33 -3.07 -7.14
C VAL A 110 -19.86 -1.62 -7.30
N LEU A 111 -19.22 -1.28 -8.43
CA LEU A 111 -18.81 0.10 -8.73
C LEU A 111 -20.01 1.05 -8.85
N GLU A 112 -21.09 0.62 -9.49
CA GLU A 112 -22.32 1.41 -9.59
C GLU A 112 -23.00 1.61 -8.22
N LYS A 113 -23.02 0.58 -7.36
CA LYS A 113 -23.48 0.70 -5.96
C LYS A 113 -22.64 1.70 -5.18
N LEU A 114 -21.32 1.69 -5.35
CA LEU A 114 -20.43 2.65 -4.70
C LEU A 114 -20.73 4.09 -5.11
N GLN A 115 -20.96 4.31 -6.40
CA GLN A 115 -21.31 5.63 -6.90
C GLN A 115 -22.71 6.08 -6.44
N SER A 116 -23.72 5.21 -6.56
CA SER A 116 -25.12 5.58 -6.32
C SER A 116 -25.51 5.63 -4.82
N HIS A 117 -25.02 4.70 -4.00
CA HIS A 117 -25.39 4.62 -2.58
C HIS A 117 -24.41 5.37 -1.67
N TYR A 118 -23.11 5.32 -1.99
CA TYR A 118 -22.06 5.92 -1.15
C TYR A 118 -21.50 7.22 -1.73
N GLY A 119 -21.84 7.59 -2.97
CA GLY A 119 -21.33 8.78 -3.63
C GLY A 119 -19.84 8.71 -3.96
N ILE A 120 -19.27 7.50 -4.03
CA ILE A 120 -17.83 7.28 -4.24
C ILE A 120 -17.59 6.92 -5.69
N GLU A 121 -16.88 7.80 -6.39
CA GLU A 121 -16.42 7.55 -7.75
C GLU A 121 -14.98 7.00 -7.73
N LEU A 122 -14.78 5.83 -8.34
CA LEU A 122 -13.49 5.15 -8.38
C LEU A 122 -12.93 5.15 -9.79
N LEU A 123 -11.66 5.52 -9.90
CA LEU A 123 -10.87 5.31 -11.12
C LEU A 123 -10.35 3.87 -11.09
N THR A 124 -10.77 3.07 -12.06
CA THR A 124 -10.38 1.66 -12.17
C THR A 124 -9.52 1.43 -13.41
N ALA A 125 -8.57 0.51 -13.31
CA ALA A 125 -7.71 0.06 -14.39
C ALA A 125 -7.37 -1.43 -14.19
N PRO A 126 -6.97 -2.16 -15.25
CA PRO A 126 -6.44 -3.51 -15.10
C PRO A 126 -5.28 -3.53 -14.09
N PRO A 127 -5.23 -4.51 -13.18
CA PRO A 127 -4.19 -4.58 -12.16
C PRO A 127 -2.82 -4.76 -12.80
N LYS A 128 -1.80 -4.09 -12.27
CA LYS A 128 -0.44 -4.25 -12.78
C LYS A 128 0.11 -5.64 -12.45
N VAL A 129 0.82 -6.22 -13.41
CA VAL A 129 1.57 -7.45 -13.19
C VAL A 129 2.77 -7.14 -12.28
N ALA A 130 2.90 -7.90 -11.20
CA ALA A 130 4.02 -7.80 -10.28
C ALA A 130 5.26 -8.49 -10.87
N TYR A 131 5.90 -7.83 -11.84
CA TYR A 131 7.17 -8.30 -12.39
C TYR A 131 8.26 -8.33 -11.31
N LYS A 132 9.28 -9.16 -11.54
CA LYS A 132 10.51 -9.21 -10.76
C LYS A 132 11.70 -9.10 -11.70
N GLU A 133 12.85 -8.71 -11.17
CA GLU A 133 14.08 -8.63 -11.95
C GLU A 133 15.05 -9.74 -11.50
N THR A 134 15.89 -10.21 -12.41
CA THR A 134 16.98 -11.14 -12.10
C THR A 134 18.17 -10.90 -13.02
N ILE A 135 19.26 -11.62 -12.80
CA ILE A 135 20.44 -11.61 -13.67
C ILE A 135 20.62 -12.98 -14.29
N THR A 136 21.23 -13.05 -15.48
CA THR A 136 21.44 -14.33 -16.19
C THR A 136 22.90 -14.72 -16.30
N SER A 137 23.82 -13.76 -16.16
CA SER A 137 25.26 -13.97 -16.25
C SER A 137 25.99 -13.45 -15.02
N HIS A 138 27.23 -13.88 -14.84
CA HIS A 138 28.09 -13.37 -13.79
C HIS A 138 28.70 -12.03 -14.23
N ALA A 139 28.79 -11.07 -13.31
CA ALA A 139 29.42 -9.79 -13.60
C ALA A 139 30.06 -9.16 -12.37
N GLU A 140 30.95 -8.20 -12.60
CA GLU A 140 31.65 -7.47 -11.56
C GLU A 140 31.31 -5.97 -11.62
N GLY A 141 31.16 -5.39 -10.44
CA GLY A 141 30.91 -3.98 -10.24
C GLY A 141 31.85 -3.42 -9.19
N HIS A 142 32.23 -2.18 -9.39
CA HIS A 142 33.10 -1.47 -8.47
C HIS A 142 32.56 -0.05 -8.29
N CYS A 143 32.64 0.49 -7.08
CA CYS A 143 32.32 1.89 -6.90
C CYS A 143 33.18 2.49 -5.81
N ARG A 144 33.77 3.64 -6.14
CA ARG A 144 34.47 4.51 -5.20
C ARG A 144 33.59 5.70 -4.87
N HIS A 145 33.08 5.73 -3.64
CA HIS A 145 32.36 6.88 -3.10
C HIS A 145 33.32 7.76 -2.30
N LYS A 146 33.59 8.97 -2.78
CA LYS A 146 34.36 10.00 -2.07
C LYS A 146 33.57 11.30 -2.03
N LYS A 147 33.27 11.80 -0.84
CA LYS A 147 32.69 13.13 -0.62
C LYS A 147 33.50 13.87 0.43
N GLN A 148 34.16 14.95 0.01
CA GLN A 148 34.84 15.89 0.89
C GLN A 148 34.12 17.24 0.77
N THR A 149 33.06 17.40 1.56
CA THR A 149 32.52 18.73 1.91
C THR A 149 33.20 19.17 3.20
N GLY A 150 33.40 20.47 3.44
CA GLY A 150 34.24 21.05 4.52
C GLY A 150 33.98 20.62 5.99
N GLY A 151 33.13 19.62 6.23
CA GLY A 151 33.01 18.86 7.49
C GLY A 151 33.60 17.44 7.37
N ALA A 152 33.05 16.49 8.13
CA ALA A 152 33.57 15.13 8.18
C ALA A 152 33.44 14.40 6.82
N GLY A 153 34.56 13.87 6.32
CA GLY A 153 34.65 13.19 5.03
C GLY A 153 33.81 11.91 4.97
N GLN A 154 33.52 11.49 3.75
CA GLN A 154 32.98 10.16 3.43
C GLN A 154 33.87 9.50 2.38
N PHE A 155 34.37 8.32 2.71
CA PHE A 155 35.15 7.48 1.82
C PHE A 155 34.72 6.02 1.93
N GLY A 156 34.57 5.35 0.80
CA GLY A 156 34.38 3.90 0.72
C GLY A 156 34.55 3.43 -0.71
N GLU A 157 35.36 2.41 -0.91
CA GLU A 157 35.53 1.74 -2.21
C GLU A 157 35.16 0.26 -2.04
N VAL A 158 34.24 -0.23 -2.86
CA VAL A 158 33.72 -1.61 -2.79
C VAL A 158 33.82 -2.25 -4.16
N TYR A 159 34.39 -3.45 -4.20
CA TYR A 159 34.38 -4.34 -5.35
C TYR A 159 33.50 -5.55 -5.02
N LEU A 160 32.53 -5.81 -5.90
CA LEU A 160 31.62 -6.93 -5.75
C LEU A 160 31.44 -7.68 -7.05
N ARG A 161 31.09 -8.96 -6.92
CA ARG A 161 30.69 -9.84 -8.01
C ARG A 161 29.26 -10.28 -7.76
N VAL A 162 28.46 -10.27 -8.82
CA VAL A 162 27.09 -10.78 -8.81
C VAL A 162 27.02 -12.05 -9.63
N THR A 163 26.30 -13.04 -9.10
CA THR A 163 26.07 -14.32 -9.77
C THR A 163 24.60 -14.72 -9.64
N PRO A 164 24.00 -15.30 -10.68
CA PRO A 164 22.62 -15.78 -10.60
C PRO A 164 22.53 -16.97 -9.64
N LEU A 165 21.49 -16.99 -8.81
CA LEU A 165 21.14 -18.14 -8.00
C LEU A 165 20.13 -19.03 -8.74
N PRO A 166 20.11 -20.34 -8.43
CA PRO A 166 19.02 -21.21 -8.87
C PRO A 166 17.66 -20.69 -8.38
N VAL A 167 16.62 -20.90 -9.19
CA VAL A 167 15.24 -20.49 -8.89
C VAL A 167 14.73 -21.11 -7.59
N ASP A 168 15.25 -22.29 -7.23
CA ASP A 168 14.83 -23.09 -6.07
C ASP A 168 15.50 -22.65 -4.76
N HIS A 169 16.28 -21.56 -4.77
CA HIS A 169 16.98 -21.09 -3.57
C HIS A 169 15.98 -20.52 -2.54
N PRO A 170 15.97 -21.01 -1.27
CA PRO A 170 14.89 -20.75 -0.31
C PRO A 170 14.71 -19.28 0.06
N THR A 171 15.78 -18.47 0.01
CA THR A 171 15.73 -17.03 0.35
C THR A 171 15.79 -16.10 -0.87
N GLY A 172 16.07 -16.62 -2.08
CA GLY A 172 16.25 -15.81 -3.29
C GLY A 172 17.39 -14.77 -3.25
N PHE A 173 18.17 -14.68 -2.17
CA PHE A 173 19.31 -13.77 -2.01
C PHE A 173 20.37 -14.39 -1.10
N GLU A 174 21.63 -14.24 -1.49
CA GLU A 174 22.80 -14.69 -0.71
C GLU A 174 23.88 -13.60 -0.73
N PHE A 175 24.43 -13.28 0.45
CA PHE A 175 25.51 -12.31 0.61
C PHE A 175 26.75 -12.99 1.19
N VAL A 176 27.87 -12.92 0.47
CA VAL A 176 29.13 -13.59 0.81
C VAL A 176 30.24 -12.57 0.96
N ASN A 177 31.02 -12.69 2.03
CA ASN A 177 32.23 -11.92 2.24
C ASN A 177 33.46 -12.78 1.94
N SER A 178 34.15 -12.46 0.85
CA SER A 178 35.39 -13.13 0.40
C SER A 178 36.60 -12.19 0.44
N THR A 179 36.52 -11.10 1.21
CA THR A 179 37.64 -10.14 1.33
C THR A 179 38.88 -10.78 1.96
N VAL A 180 40.03 -10.64 1.29
CA VAL A 180 41.33 -11.17 1.74
C VAL A 180 42.15 -10.03 2.35
N GLY A 181 42.76 -10.25 3.52
CA GLY A 181 43.72 -9.29 4.11
C GLY A 181 43.10 -8.06 4.79
N GLY A 182 41.78 -8.02 4.99
CA GLY A 182 41.13 -6.97 5.77
C GLY A 182 40.98 -5.61 5.05
N SER A 183 40.96 -5.60 3.71
CA SER A 183 40.79 -4.38 2.89
C SER A 183 39.54 -3.56 3.27
N ILE A 184 38.50 -4.23 3.79
CA ILE A 184 37.37 -3.60 4.47
C ILE A 184 37.17 -4.27 5.85
N PRO A 185 37.13 -3.49 6.95
CA PRO A 185 36.79 -4.02 8.27
C PRO A 185 35.43 -4.72 8.30
N LYS A 186 35.33 -5.89 8.95
CA LYS A 186 34.10 -6.70 9.02
C LYS A 186 32.88 -5.94 9.55
N GLN A 187 33.09 -4.91 10.37
CA GLN A 187 32.04 -4.03 10.89
C GLN A 187 31.26 -3.29 9.79
N PHE A 188 31.84 -3.07 8.61
CA PHE A 188 31.17 -2.38 7.51
C PHE A 188 30.44 -3.33 6.54
N MET A 189 30.57 -4.64 6.70
CA MET A 189 29.87 -5.62 5.85
C MET A 189 28.35 -5.51 5.93
N PRO A 190 27.72 -5.36 7.11
CA PRO A 190 26.27 -5.12 7.20
C PRO A 190 25.83 -3.82 6.51
N ALA A 191 26.69 -2.81 6.48
CA ALA A 191 26.41 -1.54 5.79
C ALA A 191 26.39 -1.73 4.26
N ILE A 192 27.33 -2.51 3.71
CA ILE A 192 27.35 -2.87 2.29
C ILE A 192 26.11 -3.71 1.94
N GLU A 193 25.82 -4.74 2.74
CA GLU A 193 24.65 -5.60 2.54
C GLU A 193 23.35 -4.79 2.55
N LYS A 194 23.21 -3.84 3.49
CA LYS A 194 22.06 -2.93 3.53
C LYS A 194 21.93 -2.10 2.25
N GLY A 195 23.04 -1.61 1.70
CA GLY A 195 23.04 -0.88 0.43
C GLY A 195 22.63 -1.74 -0.76
N VAL A 196 23.04 -3.01 -0.78
CA VAL A 196 22.65 -3.99 -1.79
C VAL A 196 21.15 -4.32 -1.66
N ARG A 197 20.65 -4.61 -0.45
CA ARG A 197 19.22 -4.89 -0.21
C ARG A 197 18.31 -3.74 -0.65
N GLN A 198 18.71 -2.50 -0.38
CA GLN A 198 17.97 -1.34 -0.89
C GLN A 198 17.90 -1.29 -2.42
N ALA A 199 18.98 -1.65 -3.11
CA ALA A 199 18.98 -1.72 -4.58
C ALA A 199 18.14 -2.91 -5.11
N LEU A 200 18.10 -4.02 -4.37
CA LEU A 200 17.26 -5.16 -4.71
C LEU A 200 15.78 -4.81 -4.61
N ASP A 201 15.37 -4.11 -3.55
CA ASP A 201 13.97 -3.72 -3.35
C ASP A 201 13.50 -2.66 -4.35
N GLU A 202 14.37 -1.69 -4.69
CA GLU A 202 14.05 -0.62 -5.65
C GLU A 202 14.08 -1.10 -7.12
N GLY A 203 14.81 -2.18 -7.41
CA GLY A 203 15.09 -2.62 -8.77
C GLY A 203 16.16 -1.76 -9.47
N VAL A 204 16.81 -2.32 -10.48
CA VAL A 204 17.94 -1.66 -11.17
C VAL A 204 17.58 -1.24 -12.60
N VAL A 205 16.71 -2.01 -13.26
CA VAL A 205 16.39 -1.83 -14.68
C VAL A 205 15.06 -1.14 -14.88
N ALA A 206 13.97 -1.78 -14.43
CA ALA A 206 12.60 -1.36 -14.64
C ALA A 206 11.92 -0.89 -13.34
N GLY A 207 12.62 -0.99 -12.21
CA GLY A 207 12.12 -0.56 -10.90
C GLY A 207 11.29 -1.64 -10.20
N TYR A 208 11.53 -2.91 -10.54
CA TYR A 208 10.88 -4.04 -9.90
C TYR A 208 11.83 -4.77 -8.94
N PRO A 209 11.30 -5.36 -7.84
CA PRO A 209 12.12 -6.09 -6.89
C PRO A 209 12.94 -7.20 -7.57
N MET A 210 14.25 -7.23 -7.27
CA MET A 210 15.18 -8.22 -7.80
C MET A 210 15.20 -9.48 -6.95
N ILE A 211 15.25 -10.66 -7.59
CA ILE A 211 15.38 -11.97 -6.94
C ILE A 211 16.42 -12.86 -7.64
N GLY A 212 16.88 -13.88 -6.92
CA GLY A 212 17.79 -14.90 -7.47
C GLY A 212 19.21 -14.38 -7.66
N VAL A 213 19.70 -13.55 -6.74
CA VAL A 213 21.02 -12.92 -6.87
C VAL A 213 21.91 -13.27 -5.68
N ARG A 214 23.12 -13.75 -5.98
CA ARG A 214 24.21 -13.91 -5.02
C ARG A 214 25.23 -12.81 -5.21
N VAL A 215 25.55 -12.11 -4.13
CA VAL A 215 26.49 -11.00 -4.10
C VAL A 215 27.70 -11.36 -3.26
N GLU A 216 28.88 -11.33 -3.87
CA GLU A 216 30.15 -11.62 -3.23
C GLU A 216 31.01 -10.36 -3.20
N VAL A 217 31.41 -9.90 -2.01
CA VAL A 217 32.37 -8.81 -1.85
C VAL A 217 33.77 -9.40 -1.75
N TYR A 218 34.60 -9.15 -2.76
CA TYR A 218 35.94 -9.75 -2.85
C TYR A 218 37.08 -8.77 -2.53
N ASP A 219 36.87 -7.46 -2.73
CA ASP A 219 37.88 -6.45 -2.43
C ASP A 219 37.24 -5.08 -2.12
N GLY A 220 38.05 -4.14 -1.63
CA GLY A 220 37.63 -2.78 -1.35
C GLY A 220 38.72 -1.97 -0.68
N LYS A 221 38.45 -0.69 -0.45
CA LYS A 221 39.36 0.17 0.31
C LYS A 221 38.60 0.99 1.32
N HIS A 222 39.23 1.14 2.48
CA HIS A 222 38.81 2.05 3.52
C HIS A 222 39.92 3.06 3.82
N HIS A 223 39.55 4.06 4.60
CA HIS A 223 40.37 5.14 5.12
C HIS A 223 40.00 5.35 6.59
N ASP A 224 40.99 5.34 7.48
CA ASP A 224 40.76 5.26 8.93
C ASP A 224 39.85 6.36 9.49
N VAL A 225 39.93 7.57 8.93
CA VAL A 225 39.22 8.75 9.45
C VAL A 225 37.94 9.08 8.68
N ASP A 226 37.90 8.76 7.39
CA ASP A 226 36.83 9.21 6.47
C ASP A 226 35.82 8.09 6.17
N SER A 227 36.09 6.86 6.63
CA SER A 227 35.22 5.71 6.38
C SER A 227 34.07 5.66 7.37
N LYS A 228 32.87 5.87 6.85
CA LYS A 228 31.61 5.81 7.61
C LYS A 228 30.69 4.78 6.99
N GLU A 229 29.78 4.23 7.78
CA GLU A 229 28.78 3.27 7.31
C GLU A 229 27.99 3.79 6.09
N ILE A 230 27.60 5.07 6.11
CA ILE A 230 26.85 5.69 5.01
C ILE A 230 27.63 5.70 3.68
N ALA A 231 28.97 5.77 3.75
CA ALA A 231 29.82 5.72 2.55
C ALA A 231 29.79 4.32 1.93
N PHE A 232 29.85 3.27 2.76
CA PHE A 232 29.77 1.88 2.32
C PHE A 232 28.38 1.46 1.86
N ILE A 233 27.30 1.97 2.47
CA ILE A 233 25.93 1.78 1.95
C ILE A 233 25.83 2.33 0.52
N THR A 234 26.31 3.57 0.32
CA THR A 234 26.23 4.24 -0.99
C THR A 234 27.14 3.56 -2.03
N ALA A 235 28.35 3.19 -1.64
CA ALA A 235 29.30 2.50 -2.51
C ALA A 235 28.79 1.10 -2.91
N GLY A 236 28.29 0.31 -1.95
CA GLY A 236 27.70 -1.01 -2.20
C GLY A 236 26.50 -0.95 -3.14
N ARG A 237 25.58 0.00 -2.90
CA ARG A 237 24.42 0.24 -3.77
C ARG A 237 24.85 0.53 -5.21
N LYS A 238 25.79 1.46 -5.42
CA LYS A 238 26.25 1.84 -6.77
C LYS A 238 27.04 0.74 -7.46
N ALA A 239 27.92 0.05 -6.73
CA ALA A 239 28.68 -1.08 -7.26
C ALA A 239 27.74 -2.21 -7.71
N PHE A 240 26.67 -2.46 -6.97
CA PHE A 240 25.66 -3.45 -7.32
C PHE A 240 24.90 -3.07 -8.60
N VAL A 241 24.45 -1.82 -8.71
CA VAL A 241 23.80 -1.30 -9.92
C VAL A 241 24.70 -1.45 -11.14
N GLU A 242 25.99 -1.15 -11.02
CA GLU A 242 26.95 -1.33 -12.12
C GLU A 242 27.14 -2.81 -12.50
N ALA A 243 27.23 -3.69 -11.51
CA ALA A 243 27.37 -5.13 -11.74
C ALA A 243 26.15 -5.71 -12.45
N VAL A 244 24.94 -5.41 -11.97
CA VAL A 244 23.68 -5.89 -12.55
C VAL A 244 23.51 -5.46 -14.00
N ARG A 245 23.88 -4.22 -14.34
CA ARG A 245 23.82 -3.74 -15.74
C ARG A 245 24.73 -4.52 -16.69
N LYS A 246 25.83 -5.08 -16.18
CA LYS A 246 26.74 -5.93 -16.95
C LYS A 246 26.35 -7.41 -16.92
N ALA A 247 25.47 -7.81 -15.99
CA ALA A 247 25.08 -9.20 -15.73
C ALA A 247 23.95 -9.74 -16.63
N ALA A 248 23.66 -9.06 -17.75
CA ALA A 248 22.54 -9.37 -18.64
C ALA A 248 21.21 -9.52 -17.86
N PRO A 249 20.67 -8.41 -17.33
CA PRO A 249 19.49 -8.46 -16.49
C PRO A 249 18.26 -8.89 -17.29
N ALA A 250 17.39 -9.65 -16.64
CA ALA A 250 16.17 -10.19 -17.23
C ALA A 250 14.96 -9.88 -16.35
N LEU A 251 13.80 -9.69 -16.98
CA LEU A 251 12.52 -9.50 -16.29
C LEU A 251 11.82 -10.85 -16.17
N LEU A 252 11.35 -11.15 -14.97
CA LEU A 252 10.57 -12.31 -14.63
C LEU A 252 9.11 -11.90 -14.49
N GLU A 253 8.24 -12.58 -15.22
CA GLU A 253 6.80 -12.48 -15.06
C GLU A 253 6.29 -13.62 -14.16
N PRO A 254 5.29 -13.38 -13.29
CA PRO A 254 4.67 -14.45 -12.53
C PRO A 254 3.90 -15.38 -13.47
N PHE A 255 3.95 -16.67 -13.19
CA PHE A 255 3.05 -17.64 -13.78
C PHE A 255 2.10 -18.19 -12.71
N VAL A 256 0.95 -18.68 -13.15
CA VAL A 256 -0.07 -19.27 -12.30
C VAL A 256 -0.39 -20.66 -12.80
N GLU A 257 -0.64 -21.57 -11.87
CA GLU A 257 -1.24 -22.86 -12.18
C GLU A 257 -2.76 -22.67 -12.22
N VAL A 258 -3.38 -23.11 -13.31
CA VAL A 258 -4.83 -23.00 -13.52
C VAL A 258 -5.39 -24.40 -13.71
N GLU A 259 -6.36 -24.74 -12.88
CA GLU A 259 -7.14 -25.97 -13.02
C GLU A 259 -8.49 -25.63 -13.66
N VAL A 260 -8.80 -26.31 -14.78
CA VAL A 260 -10.04 -26.08 -15.53
C VAL A 260 -10.87 -27.35 -15.53
N THR A 261 -12.07 -27.28 -14.94
CA THR A 261 -13.05 -28.37 -15.02
C THR A 261 -14.07 -28.04 -16.11
N ALA A 262 -14.12 -28.86 -17.16
CA ALA A 262 -15.07 -28.71 -18.25
C ALA A 262 -15.46 -30.07 -18.86
N PRO A 263 -16.64 -30.17 -19.51
CA PRO A 263 -16.99 -31.36 -20.30
C PRO A 263 -15.95 -31.66 -21.39
N SER A 264 -15.61 -32.94 -21.58
CA SER A 264 -14.55 -33.40 -22.50
C SER A 264 -14.70 -32.91 -23.95
N ARG A 265 -15.93 -32.63 -24.41
CA ARG A 265 -16.20 -32.08 -25.75
C ARG A 265 -15.54 -30.71 -26.01
N TYR A 266 -15.20 -29.95 -24.97
CA TYR A 266 -14.57 -28.63 -25.08
C TYR A 266 -13.05 -28.65 -24.90
N LEU A 267 -12.45 -29.83 -24.68
CA LEU A 267 -11.03 -29.94 -24.35
C LEU A 267 -10.13 -29.33 -25.44
N GLY A 268 -10.46 -29.58 -26.71
CA GLY A 268 -9.72 -29.00 -27.85
C GLY A 268 -9.77 -27.48 -27.90
N ASP A 269 -10.97 -26.90 -27.74
CA ASP A 269 -11.17 -25.45 -27.77
C ASP A 269 -10.45 -24.77 -26.60
N ILE A 270 -10.56 -25.33 -25.38
CA ILE A 270 -9.90 -24.81 -24.18
C ILE A 270 -8.38 -24.85 -24.32
N THR A 271 -7.83 -25.96 -24.82
CA THR A 271 -6.38 -26.12 -25.01
C THR A 271 -5.84 -25.12 -26.04
N SER A 272 -6.59 -24.89 -27.12
CA SER A 272 -6.25 -23.91 -28.16
C SER A 272 -6.29 -22.48 -27.61
N ASP A 273 -7.30 -22.14 -26.80
CA ASP A 273 -7.43 -20.83 -26.19
C ASP A 273 -6.30 -20.54 -25.19
N LEU A 274 -5.99 -21.50 -24.31
CA LEU A 274 -4.88 -21.37 -23.34
C LEU A 274 -3.52 -21.20 -24.02
N SER A 275 -3.27 -21.92 -25.11
CA SER A 275 -2.02 -21.82 -25.87
C SER A 275 -1.84 -20.43 -26.51
N THR A 276 -2.95 -19.80 -26.93
CA THR A 276 -2.94 -18.43 -27.47
C THR A 276 -2.56 -17.41 -26.39
N HIS A 277 -2.90 -17.70 -25.13
CA HIS A 277 -2.56 -16.88 -23.96
C HIS A 277 -1.22 -17.26 -23.30
N ARG A 278 -0.30 -17.88 -24.06
CA ARG A 278 1.03 -18.34 -23.58
C ARG A 278 0.96 -19.41 -22.47
N GLY A 279 -0.19 -20.05 -22.28
CA GLY A 279 -0.37 -21.16 -21.36
C GLY A 279 0.38 -22.40 -21.84
N ARG A 280 0.96 -23.14 -20.89
CA ARG A 280 1.53 -24.47 -21.14
C ARG A 280 0.68 -25.49 -20.41
N VAL A 281 0.12 -26.44 -21.15
CA VAL A 281 -0.71 -27.50 -20.58
C VAL A 281 0.20 -28.62 -20.12
N ASN A 282 0.20 -28.87 -18.81
CA ASN A 282 0.84 -30.05 -18.20
C ASN A 282 -0.28 -31.06 -17.90
N ASP A 283 -0.05 -32.34 -18.26
CA ASP A 283 -0.92 -33.52 -18.09
C ASP A 283 -2.45 -33.32 -17.99
N SER A 284 -3.17 -33.89 -18.96
CA SER A 284 -4.64 -34.01 -18.90
C SER A 284 -5.01 -35.29 -18.18
N ALA A 285 -5.42 -35.19 -16.92
CA ALA A 285 -6.04 -36.29 -16.17
C ALA A 285 -7.53 -36.43 -16.51
#